data_AF-A0A671Y600-F1
#
_entry.id   AF-A0A671Y600-F1
#
_cell.length_a   1.000
_cell.length_b   1.000
_cell.length_c   1.000
_cell.angle_alpha   90.00
_cell.angle_beta   90.00
_cell.angle_gamma   90.00
#
_symmetry.space_group_name_H-M   'P 1'
#
loop_
_entity.id
_entity.type
_entity.pdbx_description
1 polymer ?
#
loop_
_entity_poly.entity_id
_entity_poly.type
_entity_poly.pdbx_seq_one_letter_code
_entity_poly.pdbx_strand_id
1 'polypeptide(L)'
;MCNSLKRCVFVCLSVLVSQEVLQTIPKFCFPFDVERVSHNQVGQNFTFVLTDIDSKQRFGFCRLTQGCRVCICLLSYLPWFEIYYKLLNTLADYLTKQQEDDLNDMLNSLYDLPVPKPFTPVNLSVHSYFIAPDINGLPTIPESRNLTEYFVAVDVNNMLQLYASMLHERRIIITSSKLSTLTACVHGAAALLFPMYWQHIFIPVLPPHLLDYCCAPMPYFVGVHLSLLERVRSRSLEDVVILNVDTNTLESPFDDLHNLPSDVVSSLKGKLKKQSTATGCGVARAFLRAQAALFGSYRDALRYKPVRTQSSITTDHQSLPLLMCSTQ
;
A
#
# COMPACT_ATOMS: atom_id res chain seq x y z
N MET A 1 30.01 0.63 -30.14
CA MET A 1 30.49 1.37 -28.94
C MET A 1 29.28 2.11 -28.38
N CYS A 2 28.50 1.56 -27.46
CA CYS A 2 28.84 1.44 -26.04
C CYS A 2 28.20 0.17 -25.45
N ASN A 3 29.04 -0.84 -25.18
CA ASN A 3 28.73 -1.96 -24.28
C ASN A 3 28.95 -1.45 -22.85
N SER A 4 27.92 -1.47 -22.01
CA SER A 4 28.14 -1.58 -20.57
C SER A 4 26.97 -2.29 -19.89
N LEU A 5 27.32 -3.37 -19.22
CA LEU A 5 26.49 -4.35 -18.54
C LEU A 5 25.42 -3.72 -17.62
N LYS A 6 24.14 -3.93 -17.95
CA LYS A 6 23.06 -4.07 -16.96
C LYS A 6 22.46 -5.47 -17.11
N ARG A 7 23.11 -6.47 -16.51
CA ARG A 7 22.50 -7.79 -16.31
C ARG A 7 21.41 -7.64 -15.24
N CYS A 8 20.20 -7.29 -15.65
CA CYS A 8 19.01 -7.52 -14.85
C CYS A 8 18.73 -9.02 -14.89
N VAL A 9 19.07 -9.75 -13.83
CA VAL A 9 18.57 -11.12 -13.66
C VAL A 9 17.11 -10.97 -13.24
N PHE A 10 16.22 -11.05 -14.22
CA PHE A 10 14.78 -10.94 -14.05
C PHE A 10 14.24 -12.35 -13.75
N VAL A 11 14.13 -12.71 -12.48
CA VAL A 11 13.41 -13.92 -12.07
C VAL A 11 11.96 -13.53 -11.86
N CYS A 12 11.23 -13.36 -12.96
CA CYS A 12 9.77 -13.26 -12.92
C CYS A 12 9.21 -14.66 -12.92
N LEU A 13 8.90 -15.19 -11.74
CA LEU A 13 8.16 -16.44 -11.66
C LEU A 13 6.68 -16.16 -11.85
N SER A 14 6.28 -16.26 -13.10
CA SER A 14 4.89 -16.31 -13.46
C SER A 14 4.75 -17.01 -14.80
N VAL A 15 4.49 -18.30 -14.75
CA VAL A 15 4.19 -19.18 -15.89
C VAL A 15 2.86 -18.80 -16.59
N LEU A 16 2.14 -17.75 -16.13
CA LEU A 16 0.83 -17.32 -16.67
C LEU A 16 0.69 -15.80 -16.79
N VAL A 17 1.76 -15.07 -17.12
CA VAL A 17 1.66 -13.62 -17.27
C VAL A 17 1.71 -13.22 -18.74
N SER A 18 0.66 -12.51 -19.19
CA SER A 18 0.57 -11.95 -20.54
C SER A 18 1.81 -11.13 -20.91
N GLN A 19 2.15 -11.10 -22.19
CA GLN A 19 3.33 -10.41 -22.71
C GLN A 19 3.35 -8.90 -22.34
N GLU A 20 2.20 -8.27 -22.20
CA GLU A 20 2.05 -6.86 -21.79
C GLU A 20 2.47 -6.62 -20.33
N VAL A 21 2.12 -7.53 -19.43
CA VAL A 21 2.50 -7.42 -18.02
C VAL A 21 4.00 -7.66 -17.85
N LEU A 22 4.61 -8.54 -18.67
CA LEU A 22 6.07 -8.72 -18.70
C LEU A 22 6.83 -7.46 -19.13
N GLN A 23 6.23 -6.57 -19.92
CA GLN A 23 6.84 -5.27 -20.26
C GLN A 23 6.64 -4.21 -19.17
N THR A 24 5.61 -4.38 -18.35
CA THR A 24 5.22 -3.41 -17.31
C THR A 24 6.00 -3.63 -16.02
N ILE A 25 6.14 -4.88 -15.57
CA ILE A 25 6.83 -5.22 -14.30
C ILE A 25 8.24 -4.63 -14.21
N PRO A 26 9.13 -4.72 -15.23
CA PRO A 26 10.48 -4.14 -15.13
C PRO A 26 10.47 -2.64 -14.83
N LYS A 27 9.50 -1.90 -15.35
CA LYS A 27 9.37 -0.45 -15.12
C LYS A 27 8.91 -0.14 -13.69
N PHE A 28 8.11 -1.01 -13.09
CA PHE A 28 7.67 -0.91 -11.69
C PHE A 28 8.71 -1.44 -10.69
N CYS A 29 9.61 -2.33 -11.11
CA CYS A 29 10.74 -2.78 -10.29
C CYS A 29 11.81 -1.68 -10.08
N PHE A 30 11.89 -0.69 -10.97
CA PHE A 30 12.80 0.45 -10.85
C PHE A 30 12.03 1.78 -11.02
N PRO A 31 11.13 2.13 -10.09
CA PRO A 31 10.22 3.25 -10.24
C PRO A 31 10.85 4.58 -9.76
N PHE A 32 12.08 4.84 -10.19
CA PHE A 32 12.85 6.03 -9.81
C PHE A 32 13.78 6.45 -10.94
N ASP A 33 14.25 7.69 -10.89
CA ASP A 33 15.27 8.18 -11.81
C ASP A 33 16.65 7.55 -11.47
N VAL A 34 17.06 6.57 -12.26
CA VAL A 34 18.31 5.80 -12.06
C VAL A 34 19.55 6.69 -12.14
N GLU A 35 19.50 7.81 -12.87
CA GLU A 35 20.65 8.71 -13.02
C GLU A 35 20.84 9.63 -11.81
N ARG A 36 19.74 9.96 -11.12
CA ARG A 36 19.74 10.90 -9.99
C ARG A 36 19.90 10.22 -8.62
N VAL A 37 19.69 8.91 -8.53
CA VAL A 37 19.70 8.18 -7.26
C VAL A 37 21.08 7.57 -7.00
N SER A 38 21.63 7.84 -5.81
CA SER A 38 22.92 7.28 -5.38
C SER A 38 22.88 5.75 -5.27
N HIS A 39 23.89 5.07 -5.79
CA HIS A 39 24.06 3.61 -5.69
C HIS A 39 24.33 3.09 -4.26
N ASN A 40 24.38 3.96 -3.24
CA ASN A 40 24.63 3.58 -1.84
C ASN A 40 23.38 3.08 -1.11
N GLN A 41 22.26 2.90 -1.80
CA GLN A 41 21.05 2.35 -1.18
C GLN A 41 21.27 0.88 -0.81
N VAL A 42 21.13 0.59 0.48
CA VAL A 42 21.08 -0.76 1.05
C VAL A 42 19.83 -1.44 0.51
N GLY A 43 19.87 -2.76 0.27
CA GLY A 43 18.74 -3.49 -0.31
C GLY A 43 17.41 -3.19 0.39
N GLN A 44 16.39 -2.87 -0.40
CA GLN A 44 15.07 -2.41 0.08
C GLN A 44 13.98 -3.35 -0.38
N ASN A 45 13.00 -3.57 0.49
CA ASN A 45 11.76 -4.23 0.14
C ASN A 45 10.67 -3.19 -0.07
N PHE A 46 9.92 -3.31 -1.15
CA PHE A 46 8.77 -2.46 -1.43
C PHE A 46 7.72 -3.25 -2.19
N THR A 47 6.48 -2.78 -2.17
CA THR A 47 5.39 -3.42 -2.91
C THR A 47 4.72 -2.41 -3.82
N PHE A 48 4.70 -2.69 -5.12
CA PHE A 48 3.85 -1.97 -6.05
C PHE A 48 2.51 -2.70 -6.23
N VAL A 49 1.51 -2.00 -6.78
CA VAL A 49 0.22 -2.61 -7.12
C VAL A 49 -0.08 -2.36 -8.58
N LEU A 50 -0.55 -3.40 -9.26
CA LEU A 50 -1.19 -3.33 -10.57
C LEU A 50 -2.68 -3.58 -10.38
N THR A 51 -3.51 -2.71 -10.92
CA THR A 51 -4.97 -2.85 -10.86
C THR A 51 -5.45 -3.54 -12.14
N ASP A 52 -6.19 -4.63 -11.97
CA ASP A 52 -6.78 -5.40 -13.07
C ASP A 52 -8.06 -4.74 -13.59
N ILE A 53 -8.63 -5.25 -14.68
CA ILE A 53 -9.89 -4.76 -15.28
C ILE A 53 -11.08 -4.86 -14.31
N ASP A 54 -11.06 -5.83 -13.40
CA ASP A 54 -12.07 -6.03 -12.35
C ASP A 54 -11.82 -5.12 -11.12
N SER A 55 -10.92 -4.12 -11.23
CA SER A 55 -10.46 -3.28 -10.11
C SER A 55 -9.83 -4.07 -8.95
N LYS A 56 -9.41 -5.32 -9.19
CA LYS A 56 -8.67 -6.14 -8.22
C LYS A 56 -7.19 -5.77 -8.21
N GLN A 57 -6.60 -5.80 -7.02
CA GLN A 57 -5.20 -5.44 -6.81
C GLN A 57 -4.29 -6.68 -6.94
N ARG A 58 -3.28 -6.60 -7.81
CA ARG A 58 -2.14 -7.52 -7.86
C ARG A 58 -0.94 -6.85 -7.20
N PHE A 59 -0.41 -7.46 -6.14
CA PHE A 59 0.72 -6.96 -5.37
C PHE A 59 2.03 -7.50 -5.95
N GLY A 60 2.90 -6.59 -6.39
CA GLY A 60 4.26 -6.88 -6.83
C GLY A 60 5.24 -6.67 -5.69
N PHE A 61 5.53 -7.74 -4.94
CA PHE A 61 6.50 -7.73 -3.85
C PHE A 61 7.91 -7.72 -4.43
N CYS A 62 8.66 -6.67 -4.15
CA CYS A 62 9.99 -6.45 -4.69
C CYS A 62 11.06 -6.48 -3.61
N ARG A 63 12.21 -7.07 -3.95
CA ARG A 63 13.47 -6.94 -3.22
C ARG A 63 14.53 -6.38 -4.16
N LEU A 64 14.89 -5.12 -3.93
CA LEU A 64 15.95 -4.45 -4.65
C LEU A 64 17.30 -4.78 -4.00
N THR A 65 18.29 -5.22 -4.80
CA THR A 65 19.63 -5.52 -4.28
C THR A 65 20.45 -4.24 -4.07
N GLN A 66 21.54 -4.36 -3.30
CA GLN A 66 22.50 -3.27 -3.12
C GLN A 66 22.98 -2.72 -4.48
N GLY A 67 23.08 -1.40 -4.60
CA GLY A 67 23.49 -0.74 -5.85
C GLY A 67 22.37 -0.51 -6.87
N CYS A 68 21.12 -0.90 -6.57
CA CYS A 68 19.95 -0.70 -7.43
C CYS A 68 20.10 -1.32 -8.84
N ARG A 69 20.78 -2.47 -8.95
CA ARG A 69 21.05 -3.14 -10.24
C ARG A 69 20.14 -4.32 -10.54
N VAL A 70 19.72 -5.07 -9.51
CA VAL A 70 18.89 -6.25 -9.66
C VAL A 70 17.68 -6.11 -8.74
N CYS A 71 16.52 -6.50 -9.24
CA CYS A 71 15.28 -6.55 -8.48
C CYS A 71 14.66 -7.93 -8.66
N ILE A 72 14.35 -8.59 -7.54
CA ILE A 72 13.60 -9.84 -7.52
C ILE A 72 12.16 -9.46 -7.20
N CYS A 73 11.19 -9.94 -8.00
CA CYS A 73 9.79 -9.58 -7.86
C CYS A 73 8.90 -10.82 -7.86
N LEU A 74 7.98 -10.91 -6.90
CA LEU A 74 6.89 -11.89 -6.87
C LEU A 74 5.57 -11.14 -7.05
N LEU A 75 4.76 -11.56 -8.01
CA LEU A 75 3.44 -10.98 -8.27
C LEU A 75 2.37 -11.92 -7.72
N SER A 76 1.49 -11.42 -6.85
CA SER A 76 0.41 -12.21 -6.25
C SER A 76 -0.82 -11.36 -5.96
N TYR A 77 -1.99 -11.97 -5.98
CA TYR A 77 -3.24 -11.35 -5.49
C TYR A 77 -3.35 -11.37 -3.96
N LEU A 78 -2.54 -12.18 -3.28
CA LEU A 78 -2.59 -12.35 -1.83
C LEU A 78 -1.77 -11.24 -1.15
N PRO A 79 -2.35 -10.45 -0.23
CA PRO A 79 -1.68 -9.32 0.43
C PRO A 79 -0.78 -9.79 1.59
N TRP A 80 0.10 -10.77 1.36
CA TRP A 80 0.94 -11.39 2.39
C TRP A 80 2.33 -10.79 2.45
N PHE A 81 2.40 -9.49 2.78
CA PHE A 81 3.63 -8.69 2.78
C PHE A 81 4.78 -9.38 3.53
N GLU A 82 4.56 -9.78 4.78
CA GLU A 82 5.60 -10.35 5.63
C GLU A 82 6.14 -11.68 5.11
N ILE A 83 5.26 -12.51 4.55
CA ILE A 83 5.63 -13.81 4.00
C ILE A 83 6.41 -13.61 2.71
N TYR A 84 5.88 -12.85 1.74
CA TYR A 84 6.57 -12.64 0.47
C TYR A 84 7.91 -11.92 0.65
N TYR A 85 8.04 -10.98 1.58
CA TYR A 85 9.33 -10.37 1.89
C TYR A 85 10.35 -11.36 2.47
N LYS A 86 9.91 -12.31 3.32
CA LYS A 86 10.79 -13.39 3.81
C LYS A 86 11.18 -14.33 2.67
N LEU A 87 10.21 -14.74 1.83
CA LEU A 87 10.47 -15.59 0.67
C LEU A 87 11.46 -14.93 -0.30
N LEU A 88 11.29 -13.64 -0.62
CA LEU A 88 12.21 -12.90 -1.48
C LEU A 88 13.64 -12.83 -0.92
N ASN A 89 13.79 -12.75 0.40
CA ASN A 89 15.12 -12.82 1.02
C ASN A 89 15.74 -14.21 0.83
N THR A 90 15.00 -15.28 1.09
CA THR A 90 15.45 -16.66 0.87
C THR A 90 15.82 -16.92 -0.60
N LEU A 91 14.97 -16.47 -1.54
CA LEU A 91 15.23 -16.60 -2.97
C LEU A 91 16.49 -15.86 -3.39
N ALA A 92 16.72 -14.67 -2.84
CA ALA A 92 17.94 -13.93 -3.12
C ALA A 92 19.20 -14.61 -2.58
N ASP A 93 19.10 -15.26 -1.42
CA ASP A 93 20.20 -16.01 -0.84
C ASP A 93 20.53 -17.24 -1.70
N TYR A 94 19.52 -17.96 -2.22
CA TYR A 94 19.74 -19.05 -3.17
C TYR A 94 20.37 -18.58 -4.49
N LEU A 95 19.91 -17.45 -5.05
CA LEU A 95 20.51 -16.85 -6.24
C LEU A 95 21.98 -16.45 -6.00
N THR A 96 22.30 -15.95 -4.81
CA THR A 96 23.68 -15.57 -4.45
C THR A 96 24.57 -16.80 -4.27
N LYS A 97 24.03 -17.89 -3.72
CA LYS A 97 24.72 -19.18 -3.53
C LYS A 97 24.72 -20.08 -4.77
N GLN A 98 24.08 -19.67 -5.86
CA GLN A 98 23.90 -20.46 -7.10
C GLN A 98 23.21 -21.83 -6.87
N GLN A 99 22.26 -21.89 -5.94
CA GLN A 99 21.44 -23.08 -5.67
C GLN A 99 20.18 -23.06 -6.54
N GLU A 100 20.29 -23.39 -7.83
CA GLU A 100 19.16 -23.32 -8.78
C GLU A 100 18.10 -24.39 -8.53
N ASP A 101 18.50 -25.61 -8.15
CA ASP A 101 17.56 -26.71 -7.88
C ASP A 101 16.65 -26.39 -6.68
N ASP A 102 17.24 -26.01 -5.54
CA ASP A 102 16.49 -25.62 -4.33
C ASP A 102 15.56 -24.42 -4.58
N LEU A 103 16.00 -23.49 -5.44
CA LEU A 103 15.19 -22.34 -5.83
C LEU A 103 13.97 -22.78 -6.64
N ASN A 104 14.16 -23.58 -7.68
CA ASN A 104 13.08 -24.08 -8.54
C ASN A 104 12.11 -24.96 -7.75
N ASP A 105 12.60 -25.83 -6.87
CA ASP A 105 11.77 -26.70 -6.05
C ASP A 105 10.87 -25.90 -5.09
N MET A 106 11.45 -24.91 -4.39
CA MET A 106 10.69 -24.02 -3.50
C MET A 106 9.59 -23.27 -4.25
N LEU A 107 9.91 -22.84 -5.46
CA LEU A 107 9.02 -22.06 -6.30
C LEU A 107 7.87 -22.88 -6.89
N ASN A 108 8.17 -24.07 -7.41
CA ASN A 108 7.16 -25.02 -7.88
C ASN A 108 6.24 -25.41 -6.71
N SER A 109 6.80 -25.71 -5.54
CA SER A 109 6.03 -26.02 -4.33
C SER A 109 5.10 -24.87 -3.92
N LEU A 110 5.56 -23.62 -4.02
CA LEU A 110 4.74 -22.44 -3.73
C LEU A 110 3.63 -22.23 -4.76
N TYR A 111 3.92 -22.52 -6.04
CA TYR A 111 2.99 -22.32 -7.14
C TYR A 111 1.86 -23.36 -7.14
N ASP A 112 2.18 -24.62 -6.89
CA ASP A 112 1.22 -25.72 -6.85
C ASP A 112 0.41 -25.76 -5.54
N LEU A 113 0.82 -24.97 -4.54
CA LEU A 113 0.12 -24.88 -3.25
C LEU A 113 -1.28 -24.26 -3.44
N PRO A 114 -2.36 -24.97 -3.10
CA PRO A 114 -3.69 -24.37 -3.05
C PRO A 114 -3.73 -23.30 -1.95
N VAL A 115 -4.47 -22.21 -2.18
CA VAL A 115 -4.52 -21.09 -1.23
C VAL A 115 -4.93 -21.60 0.17
N PRO A 116 -4.01 -21.59 1.16
CA PRO A 116 -4.28 -22.12 2.49
C PRO A 116 -5.32 -21.27 3.23
N LYS A 117 -6.08 -21.92 4.11
CA LYS A 117 -6.98 -21.23 5.03
C LYS A 117 -6.16 -20.46 6.09
N PRO A 118 -6.69 -19.36 6.64
CA PRO A 118 -6.03 -18.61 7.71
C PRO A 118 -5.58 -19.53 8.87
N PHE A 119 -4.43 -19.22 9.46
CA PHE A 119 -3.79 -19.95 10.55
C PHE A 119 -3.31 -21.37 10.23
N THR A 120 -3.33 -21.78 8.95
CA THR A 120 -2.79 -23.07 8.52
C THR A 120 -1.27 -22.97 8.34
N PRO A 121 -0.47 -23.87 8.94
CA PRO A 121 0.96 -23.95 8.68
C PRO A 121 1.21 -24.54 7.28
N VAL A 122 2.12 -23.93 6.55
CA VAL A 122 2.57 -24.33 5.22
C VAL A 122 4.08 -24.53 5.25
N ASN A 123 4.52 -25.71 4.82
CA ASN A 123 5.93 -26.03 4.65
C ASN A 123 6.24 -26.01 3.15
N LEU A 124 7.12 -25.11 2.72
CA LEU A 124 7.59 -25.03 1.33
C LEU A 124 8.87 -25.84 1.11
N SER A 125 9.75 -25.87 2.13
CA SER A 125 10.99 -26.64 2.10
C SER A 125 11.47 -26.94 3.53
N VAL A 126 12.54 -27.71 3.68
CA VAL A 126 13.15 -28.06 4.99
C VAL A 126 13.46 -26.81 5.84
N HIS A 127 13.76 -25.69 5.19
CA HIS A 127 14.16 -24.44 5.86
C HIS A 127 13.14 -23.29 5.69
N SER A 128 12.00 -23.52 5.05
CA SER A 128 11.01 -22.48 4.79
C SER A 128 9.60 -22.96 5.12
N TYR A 129 9.05 -22.41 6.21
CA TYR A 129 7.66 -22.58 6.59
C TYR A 129 7.04 -21.24 6.97
N PHE A 130 5.72 -21.12 6.83
CA PHE A 130 4.97 -19.96 7.30
C PHE A 130 3.57 -20.37 7.75
N ILE A 131 2.91 -19.48 8.49
CA ILE A 131 1.50 -19.65 8.87
C ILE A 131 0.70 -18.66 8.03
N ALA A 132 -0.32 -19.16 7.33
CA ALA A 132 -1.19 -18.31 6.51
C ALA A 132 -1.85 -17.22 7.38
N PRO A 133 -1.73 -15.92 7.03
CA PRO A 133 -2.22 -14.85 7.87
C PRO A 133 -3.74 -14.72 7.76
N ASP A 134 -4.38 -14.22 8.81
CA ASP A 134 -5.78 -13.78 8.74
C ASP A 134 -5.84 -12.34 8.24
N ILE A 135 -6.46 -12.18 7.07
CA ILE A 135 -6.58 -10.89 6.37
C ILE A 135 -7.68 -10.02 7.02
N ASN A 136 -8.58 -10.63 7.81
CA ASN A 136 -9.66 -9.90 8.49
C ASN A 136 -9.23 -9.29 9.84
N GLY A 137 -8.07 -9.69 10.35
CA GLY A 137 -7.52 -9.16 11.59
C GLY A 137 -7.06 -7.70 11.44
N LEU A 138 -7.10 -6.94 12.54
CA LEU A 138 -6.50 -5.61 12.55
C LEU A 138 -4.98 -5.73 12.47
N PRO A 139 -4.29 -4.88 11.67
CA PRO A 139 -2.84 -4.87 11.62
C PRO A 139 -2.27 -4.48 13.00
N THR A 140 -1.21 -5.18 13.40
CA THR A 140 -0.51 -4.97 14.66
C THR A 140 0.91 -4.48 14.43
N ILE A 141 1.43 -3.68 15.37
CA ILE A 141 2.83 -3.21 15.39
C ILE A 141 3.58 -4.04 16.45
N PRO A 142 4.73 -4.66 16.13
CA PRO A 142 5.55 -4.50 14.92
C PRO A 142 5.31 -5.54 13.81
N GLU A 143 4.32 -6.42 13.94
CA GLU A 143 4.17 -7.56 13.03
C GLU A 143 3.84 -7.15 11.59
N SER A 144 2.97 -6.15 11.42
CA SER A 144 2.67 -5.56 10.11
C SER A 144 3.74 -4.55 9.73
N ARG A 145 4.53 -4.86 8.71
CA ARG A 145 5.63 -3.99 8.28
C ARG A 145 5.13 -2.63 7.78
N ASN A 146 4.02 -2.63 7.02
CA ASN A 146 3.48 -1.41 6.42
C ASN A 146 3.02 -0.40 7.48
N LEU A 147 2.21 -0.86 8.45
CA LEU A 147 1.71 0.01 9.51
C LEU A 147 2.85 0.47 10.43
N THR A 148 3.80 -0.41 10.74
CA THR A 148 4.95 -0.10 11.58
C THR A 148 5.82 0.98 10.96
N GLU A 149 6.20 0.81 9.69
CA GLU A 149 7.02 1.79 8.97
C GLU A 149 6.27 3.12 8.78
N TYR A 150 4.97 3.09 8.48
CA TYR A 150 4.13 4.29 8.39
C TYR A 150 4.09 5.07 9.72
N PHE A 151 3.86 4.38 10.83
CA PHE A 151 3.78 5.00 12.15
C PHE A 151 5.13 5.55 12.64
N VAL A 152 6.24 4.92 12.23
CA VAL A 152 7.60 5.39 12.55
C VAL A 152 8.01 6.58 11.68
N ALA A 153 7.61 6.60 10.40
CA ALA A 153 8.06 7.60 9.45
C ALA A 153 7.21 8.88 9.44
N VAL A 154 5.92 8.79 9.76
CA VAL A 154 4.96 9.90 9.64
C VAL A 154 4.50 10.40 10.99
N ASP A 155 4.63 11.71 11.21
CA ASP A 155 4.16 12.35 12.43
C ASP A 155 2.66 12.21 12.63
N VAL A 156 2.23 12.11 13.90
CA VAL A 156 0.81 11.98 14.27
C VAL A 156 -0.06 13.08 13.64
N ASN A 157 0.43 14.32 13.55
CA ASN A 157 -0.33 15.40 12.92
C ASN A 157 -0.52 15.15 11.42
N ASN A 158 0.52 14.70 10.71
CA ASN A 158 0.46 14.38 9.29
C ASN A 158 -0.41 13.15 9.03
N MET A 159 -0.39 12.15 9.93
CA MET A 159 -1.30 11.01 9.85
C MET A 159 -2.77 11.45 9.91
N LEU A 160 -3.10 12.42 10.79
CA LEU A 160 -4.46 12.96 10.90
C LEU A 160 -4.86 13.75 9.66
N GLN A 161 -3.95 14.58 9.13
CA GLN A 161 -4.19 15.35 7.90
C GLN A 161 -4.38 14.45 6.68
N LEU A 162 -3.54 13.43 6.52
CA LEU A 162 -3.72 12.42 5.48
C LEU A 162 -5.06 11.70 5.61
N TYR A 163 -5.40 11.25 6.83
CA TYR A 163 -6.66 10.58 7.08
C TYR A 163 -7.86 11.48 6.72
N ALA A 164 -7.84 12.75 7.12
CA ALA A 164 -8.87 13.71 6.74
C ALA A 164 -8.94 13.91 5.22
N SER A 165 -7.80 14.03 4.55
CA SER A 165 -7.73 14.16 3.08
C SER A 165 -8.28 12.92 2.37
N MET A 166 -8.05 11.72 2.91
CA MET A 166 -8.61 10.48 2.36
C MET A 166 -10.13 10.40 2.54
N LEU A 167 -10.67 10.86 3.67
CA LEU A 167 -12.12 10.91 3.90
C LEU A 167 -12.85 11.91 2.98
N HIS A 168 -12.13 12.93 2.48
CA HIS A 168 -12.64 13.88 1.48
C HIS A 168 -12.26 13.49 0.05
N GLU A 169 -11.75 12.27 -0.16
CA GLU A 169 -11.35 11.74 -1.47
C GLU A 169 -10.46 12.71 -2.26
N ARG A 170 -9.48 13.33 -1.58
CA ARG A 170 -8.55 14.25 -2.24
C ARG A 170 -7.58 13.52 -3.17
N ARG A 171 -6.99 14.29 -4.08
CA ARG A 171 -5.80 13.89 -4.86
C ARG A 171 -4.58 13.95 -3.95
N ILE A 172 -4.03 12.80 -3.56
CA ILE A 172 -2.96 12.69 -2.56
C ILE A 172 -1.72 12.07 -3.18
N ILE A 173 -0.58 12.76 -3.02
CA ILE A 173 0.76 12.28 -3.38
C ILE A 173 1.59 12.10 -2.11
N ILE A 174 2.08 10.89 -1.85
CA ILE A 174 3.11 10.63 -0.85
C ILE A 174 4.47 10.58 -1.55
N THR A 175 5.48 11.23 -0.96
CA THR A 175 6.85 11.24 -1.49
C THR A 175 7.86 10.82 -0.43
N SER A 176 8.82 9.98 -0.82
CA SER A 176 9.99 9.62 0.01
C SER A 176 11.18 9.21 -0.88
N SER A 177 12.40 9.34 -0.35
CA SER A 177 13.64 8.84 -0.95
C SER A 177 13.83 7.32 -0.78
N LYS A 178 13.06 6.66 0.09
CA LYS A 178 13.12 5.21 0.31
C LYS A 178 11.83 4.57 -0.21
N LEU A 179 11.97 3.59 -1.11
CA LEU A 179 10.80 2.88 -1.68
C LEU A 179 10.05 2.06 -0.63
N SER A 180 10.78 1.50 0.35
CA SER A 180 10.20 0.77 1.47
C SER A 180 9.24 1.64 2.26
N THR A 181 9.70 2.84 2.65
CA THR A 181 8.93 3.79 3.42
C THR A 181 7.77 4.36 2.60
N LEU A 182 8.00 4.69 1.32
CA LEU A 182 6.97 5.19 0.41
C LEU A 182 5.76 4.23 0.31
N THR A 183 6.01 2.99 -0.10
CA THR A 183 4.95 1.99 -0.30
C THR A 183 4.29 1.59 1.01
N ALA A 184 5.07 1.50 2.10
CA ALA A 184 4.53 1.24 3.43
C ALA A 184 3.61 2.36 3.92
N CYS A 185 3.95 3.63 3.68
CA CYS A 185 3.10 4.76 4.03
C CYS A 185 1.77 4.72 3.24
N VAL A 186 1.82 4.43 1.95
CA VAL A 186 0.61 4.33 1.11
C VAL A 186 -0.28 3.18 1.58
N HIS A 187 0.26 1.96 1.71
CA HIS A 187 -0.52 0.81 2.19
C HIS A 187 -0.98 0.97 3.64
N GLY A 188 -0.13 1.50 4.51
CA GLY A 188 -0.41 1.72 5.93
C GLY A 188 -1.53 2.74 6.13
N ALA A 189 -1.48 3.88 5.44
CA ALA A 189 -2.54 4.89 5.50
C ALA A 189 -3.87 4.35 4.95
N ALA A 190 -3.84 3.65 3.81
CA ALA A 190 -5.05 3.04 3.24
C ALA A 190 -5.70 2.00 4.17
N ALA A 191 -4.90 1.21 4.89
CA ALA A 191 -5.40 0.21 5.84
C ALA A 191 -6.15 0.83 7.04
N LEU A 192 -5.88 2.09 7.38
CA LEU A 192 -6.54 2.79 8.49
C LEU A 192 -7.97 3.26 8.16
N LEU A 193 -8.39 3.17 6.89
CA LEU A 193 -9.77 3.41 6.49
C LEU A 193 -10.72 2.25 6.85
N PHE A 194 -10.20 1.09 7.28
CA PHE A 194 -11.01 -0.08 7.60
C PHE A 194 -12.20 0.27 8.53
N PRO A 195 -13.45 -0.14 8.19
CA PRO A 195 -13.83 -1.15 7.19
C PRO A 195 -14.03 -0.62 5.76
N MET A 196 -13.80 0.67 5.51
CA MET A 196 -13.82 1.24 4.16
C MET A 196 -12.48 1.00 3.47
N TYR A 197 -12.49 1.03 2.13
CA TYR A 197 -11.30 0.91 1.30
C TYR A 197 -11.29 2.06 0.30
N TRP A 198 -10.10 2.52 -0.07
CA TRP A 198 -9.95 3.49 -1.15
C TRP A 198 -10.44 2.89 -2.48
N GLN A 199 -11.38 3.55 -3.15
CA GLN A 199 -12.03 3.03 -4.37
C GLN A 199 -11.44 3.58 -5.67
N HIS A 200 -10.80 4.76 -5.62
CA HIS A 200 -10.27 5.40 -6.82
C HIS A 200 -8.85 4.93 -7.17
N ILE A 201 -8.15 5.69 -8.02
CA ILE A 201 -6.78 5.37 -8.45
C ILE A 201 -5.90 5.15 -7.23
N PHE A 202 -5.28 3.98 -7.16
CA PHE A 202 -4.39 3.57 -6.08
C PHE A 202 -3.09 3.03 -6.65
N ILE A 203 -1.99 3.80 -6.51
CA ILE A 203 -0.69 3.42 -7.06
C ILE A 203 0.40 3.64 -5.99
N PRO A 204 0.75 2.61 -5.19
CA PRO A 204 1.72 2.74 -4.09
C PRO A 204 3.08 3.29 -4.48
N VAL A 205 3.49 3.05 -5.72
CA VAL A 205 4.68 3.66 -6.31
C VAL A 205 4.50 3.84 -7.81
N LEU A 206 4.58 5.08 -8.25
CA LEU A 206 4.35 5.50 -9.63
C LEU A 206 5.68 5.59 -10.39
N PRO A 207 5.89 4.78 -11.44
CA PRO A 207 7.12 4.82 -12.21
C PRO A 207 7.18 6.06 -13.14
N PRO A 208 8.38 6.45 -13.62
CA PRO A 208 8.59 7.71 -14.35
C PRO A 208 7.76 7.88 -15.63
N HIS A 209 7.41 6.77 -16.30
CA HIS A 209 6.64 6.79 -17.54
C HIS A 209 5.13 6.98 -17.32
N LEU A 210 4.65 6.92 -16.07
CA LEU A 210 3.25 7.09 -15.70
C LEU A 210 3.00 8.38 -14.90
N LEU A 211 3.96 9.31 -14.86
CA LEU A 211 3.80 10.57 -14.13
C LEU A 211 2.61 11.41 -14.66
N ASP A 212 2.16 11.17 -15.90
CA ASP A 212 0.96 11.80 -16.49
C ASP A 212 -0.32 11.49 -15.72
N TYR A 213 -0.36 10.38 -14.98
CA TYR A 213 -1.49 10.04 -14.12
C TYR A 213 -1.65 10.99 -12.92
N CYS A 214 -0.60 11.72 -12.50
CA CYS A 214 -0.74 12.74 -11.46
C CYS A 214 -1.62 13.92 -11.89
N CYS A 215 -1.81 14.11 -13.20
CA CYS A 215 -2.69 15.15 -13.75
C CYS A 215 -4.15 14.69 -13.86
N ALA A 216 -4.50 13.49 -13.38
CA ALA A 216 -5.87 13.00 -13.42
C ALA A 216 -6.80 13.90 -12.57
N PRO A 217 -8.01 14.24 -13.08
CA PRO A 217 -8.96 15.07 -12.35
C PRO A 217 -9.70 14.30 -11.25
N MET A 218 -9.77 12.98 -11.36
CA MET A 218 -10.40 12.11 -10.37
C MET A 218 -9.53 11.94 -9.12
N PRO A 219 -10.12 11.60 -7.96
CA PRO A 219 -9.35 11.28 -6.76
C PRO A 219 -8.30 10.21 -7.03
N TYR A 220 -7.13 10.38 -6.43
CA TYR A 220 -6.08 9.38 -6.51
C TYR A 220 -5.27 9.37 -5.23
N PHE A 221 -4.71 8.21 -4.93
CA PHE A 221 -3.75 8.03 -3.85
C PHE A 221 -2.51 7.35 -4.41
N VAL A 222 -1.44 8.14 -4.60
CA VAL A 222 -0.24 7.70 -5.30
C VAL A 222 1.04 7.97 -4.51
N GLY A 223 2.00 7.06 -4.60
CA GLY A 223 3.36 7.26 -4.11
C GLY A 223 4.30 7.65 -5.24
N VAL A 224 5.14 8.65 -5.05
CA VAL A 224 6.15 9.07 -6.02
C VAL A 224 7.52 9.08 -5.34
N HIS A 225 8.53 8.49 -5.96
CA HIS A 225 9.89 8.56 -5.42
C HIS A 225 10.43 10.01 -5.47
N LEU A 226 11.16 10.44 -4.45
CA LEU A 226 11.64 11.83 -4.31
C LEU A 226 12.40 12.35 -5.55
N SER A 227 13.16 11.49 -6.24
CA SER A 227 13.88 11.89 -7.46
C SER A 227 12.97 12.32 -8.63
N LEU A 228 11.68 11.97 -8.58
CA LEU A 228 10.68 12.30 -9.58
C LEU A 228 9.80 13.49 -9.17
N LEU A 229 9.84 13.93 -7.91
CA LEU A 229 8.97 14.98 -7.39
C LEU A 229 9.10 16.30 -8.17
N GLU A 230 10.31 16.68 -8.56
CA GLU A 230 10.52 17.89 -9.38
C GLU A 230 9.78 17.81 -10.73
N ARG A 231 9.79 16.64 -11.38
CA ARG A 231 9.09 16.41 -12.65
C ARG A 231 7.57 16.40 -12.48
N VAL A 232 7.11 16.04 -11.27
CA VAL A 232 5.70 16.09 -10.89
C VAL A 232 5.26 17.53 -10.64
N ARG A 233 6.07 18.31 -9.91
CA ARG A 233 5.84 19.74 -9.63
C ARG A 233 5.94 20.64 -10.86
N SER A 234 6.74 20.26 -11.86
CA SER A 234 6.80 21.01 -13.13
C SER A 234 5.52 20.88 -13.96
N ARG A 235 4.62 19.97 -13.59
CA ARG A 235 3.29 19.84 -14.19
C ARG A 235 2.33 20.73 -13.42
N SER A 236 1.35 21.31 -14.10
CA SER A 236 0.28 22.10 -13.48
C SER A 236 -0.62 21.19 -12.64
N LEU A 237 -0.21 20.94 -11.40
CA LEU A 237 -1.00 20.24 -10.40
C LEU A 237 -1.87 21.27 -9.68
N GLU A 238 -3.17 21.23 -9.92
CA GLU A 238 -4.15 21.98 -9.17
C GLU A 238 -4.73 21.10 -8.07
N ASP A 239 -5.00 21.67 -6.90
CA ASP A 239 -5.57 21.06 -5.70
C ASP A 239 -5.14 19.61 -5.39
N VAL A 240 -3.85 19.44 -5.11
CA VAL A 240 -3.24 18.18 -4.70
C VAL A 240 -2.65 18.32 -3.30
N VAL A 241 -2.87 17.31 -2.46
CA VAL A 241 -2.22 17.17 -1.14
C VAL A 241 -0.92 16.41 -1.33
N ILE A 242 0.21 17.02 -0.95
CA ILE A 242 1.54 16.41 -1.08
C ILE A 242 2.16 16.24 0.31
N LEU A 243 2.43 15.00 0.70
CA LEU A 243 3.22 14.70 1.90
C LEU A 243 4.64 14.28 1.50
N ASN A 244 5.64 15.04 1.93
CA ASN A 244 7.02 14.59 1.93
C ASN A 244 7.33 13.90 3.27
N VAL A 245 7.51 12.59 3.24
CA VAL A 245 7.76 11.75 4.42
C VAL A 245 9.16 11.98 4.99
N ASP A 246 10.14 12.33 4.16
CA ASP A 246 11.51 12.51 4.60
C ASP A 246 11.68 13.77 5.47
N THR A 247 10.90 14.81 5.18
CA THR A 247 10.88 16.08 5.93
C THR A 247 9.67 16.24 6.83
N ASN A 248 8.71 15.29 6.79
CA ASN A 248 7.41 15.40 7.45
C ASN A 248 6.66 16.72 7.12
N THR A 249 6.81 17.23 5.89
CA THR A 249 6.14 18.44 5.42
C THR A 249 4.93 18.07 4.57
N LEU A 250 3.74 18.51 4.99
CA LEU A 250 2.49 18.34 4.27
C LEU A 250 2.06 19.68 3.65
N GLU A 251 1.91 19.68 2.33
CA GLU A 251 1.40 20.79 1.53
C GLU A 251 -0.04 20.45 1.15
N SER A 252 -1.01 21.23 1.63
CA SER A 252 -2.43 21.07 1.30
C SER A 252 -3.07 22.43 1.08
N PRO A 253 -3.81 22.64 -0.02
CA PRO A 253 -4.64 23.82 -0.21
C PRO A 253 -5.96 23.75 0.57
N PHE A 254 -6.26 22.60 1.18
CA PHE A 254 -7.50 22.33 1.90
C PHE A 254 -7.28 22.28 3.42
N ASP A 255 -8.30 22.68 4.17
CA ASP A 255 -8.37 22.51 5.63
C ASP A 255 -9.34 21.38 6.02
N ASP A 256 -9.09 20.19 5.46
CA ASP A 256 -9.98 19.03 5.61
C ASP A 256 -10.05 18.51 7.05
N LEU A 257 -8.97 18.66 7.83
CA LEU A 257 -8.93 18.23 9.23
C LEU A 257 -9.88 19.08 10.11
N HIS A 258 -10.03 20.37 9.80
CA HIS A 258 -10.96 21.25 10.51
C HIS A 258 -12.42 20.87 10.25
N ASN A 259 -12.73 20.27 9.10
CA ASN A 259 -14.09 19.81 8.77
C ASN A 259 -14.51 18.55 9.56
N LEU A 260 -13.56 17.87 10.22
CA LEU A 260 -13.86 16.72 11.06
C LEU A 260 -14.27 17.15 12.48
N PRO A 261 -15.20 16.43 13.14
CA PRO A 261 -15.57 16.68 14.53
C PRO A 261 -14.35 16.70 15.48
N SER A 262 -14.16 17.84 16.16
CA SER A 262 -12.97 18.10 16.98
C SER A 262 -12.82 17.14 18.18
N ASP A 263 -13.92 16.61 18.70
CA ASP A 263 -13.96 15.58 19.72
C ASP A 263 -13.39 14.24 19.22
N VAL A 264 -13.72 13.84 18.00
CA VAL A 264 -13.17 12.64 17.35
C VAL A 264 -11.68 12.82 17.09
N VAL A 265 -11.29 13.96 16.50
CA VAL A 265 -9.89 14.27 16.18
C VAL A 265 -9.03 14.33 17.43
N SER A 266 -9.49 15.01 18.49
CA SER A 266 -8.77 15.13 19.77
C SER A 266 -8.64 13.77 20.48
N SER A 267 -9.69 12.95 20.48
CA SER A 267 -9.67 11.59 21.02
C SER A 267 -8.68 10.70 20.26
N LEU A 268 -8.67 10.76 18.93
CA LEU A 268 -7.74 10.01 18.08
C LEU A 268 -6.30 10.46 18.33
N LYS A 269 -6.03 11.77 18.25
CA LYS A 269 -4.71 12.37 18.53
C LYS A 269 -4.20 11.99 19.93
N GLY A 270 -5.08 12.04 20.93
CA GLY A 270 -4.77 11.69 22.31
C GLY A 270 -4.42 10.21 22.50
N LYS A 271 -5.00 9.31 21.69
CA LYS A 271 -4.61 7.88 21.68
C LYS A 271 -3.28 7.66 20.97
N LEU A 272 -3.09 8.23 19.79
CA LEU A 272 -1.87 8.03 19.00
C LEU A 272 -0.60 8.51 19.71
N LYS A 273 -0.71 9.53 20.58
CA LYS A 273 0.42 10.01 21.39
C LYS A 273 0.77 9.12 22.60
N LYS A 274 -0.07 8.15 22.97
CA LYS A 274 0.20 7.28 24.12
C LYS A 274 1.16 6.16 23.71
N GLN A 275 2.21 5.95 24.50
CA GLN A 275 3.17 4.86 24.28
C GLN A 275 2.52 3.47 24.22
N SER A 276 1.45 3.25 25.00
CA SER A 276 0.69 1.98 24.98
C SER A 276 -0.05 1.71 23.67
N THR A 277 -0.20 2.72 22.80
CA THR A 277 -0.84 2.59 21.49
C THR A 277 0.16 2.24 20.39
N ALA A 278 1.45 2.44 20.63
CA ALA A 278 2.53 2.18 19.68
C ALA A 278 2.83 0.69 19.47
N THR A 279 2.25 -0.21 20.27
CA THR A 279 2.42 -1.66 20.16
C THR A 279 1.07 -2.39 20.02
N GLY A 280 1.10 -3.58 19.41
CA GLY A 280 -0.08 -4.36 19.11
C GLY A 280 -1.03 -3.66 18.13
N CYS A 281 -2.33 -3.85 18.30
CA CYS A 281 -3.36 -3.24 17.45
C CYS A 281 -3.78 -1.83 17.88
N GLY A 282 -3.01 -1.15 18.75
CA GLY A 282 -3.39 0.14 19.33
C GLY A 282 -3.71 1.21 18.29
N VAL A 283 -2.79 1.41 17.34
CA VAL A 283 -2.96 2.38 16.24
C VAL A 283 -4.18 2.06 15.39
N ALA A 284 -4.27 0.84 14.84
CA ALA A 284 -5.39 0.41 14.00
C ALA A 284 -6.73 0.52 14.73
N ARG A 285 -6.79 0.14 16.01
CA ARG A 285 -7.99 0.26 16.86
C ARG A 285 -8.37 1.71 17.13
N ALA A 286 -7.41 2.62 17.24
CA ALA A 286 -7.70 4.04 17.43
C ALA A 286 -8.40 4.63 16.20
N PHE A 287 -7.91 4.33 14.99
CA PHE A 287 -8.55 4.72 13.73
C PHE A 287 -9.90 4.03 13.52
N LEU A 288 -10.02 2.73 13.82
CA LEU A 288 -11.30 2.02 13.76
C LEU A 288 -12.37 2.66 14.68
N ARG A 289 -11.97 3.12 15.88
CA ARG A 289 -12.89 3.85 16.77
C ARG A 289 -13.27 5.22 16.19
N ALA A 290 -12.37 5.89 15.49
CA ALA A 290 -12.68 7.14 14.79
C ALA A 290 -13.65 6.89 13.63
N GLN A 291 -13.42 5.87 12.81
CA GLN A 291 -14.35 5.43 11.76
C GLN A 291 -15.74 5.12 12.33
N ALA A 292 -15.81 4.38 13.44
CA ALA A 292 -17.08 4.09 14.09
C ALA A 292 -17.77 5.35 14.65
N ALA A 293 -17.03 6.35 15.11
CA ALA A 293 -17.60 7.60 15.59
C ALA A 293 -18.13 8.49 14.44
N LEU A 294 -17.39 8.56 13.33
CA LEU A 294 -17.76 9.37 12.17
C LEU A 294 -18.93 8.77 11.39
N PHE A 295 -18.90 7.45 11.18
CA PHE A 295 -19.83 6.77 10.28
C PHE A 295 -20.83 5.87 11.00
N GLY A 296 -20.71 5.64 12.31
CA GLY A 296 -21.50 4.63 13.05
C GLY A 296 -23.01 4.85 13.04
N SER A 297 -23.47 6.10 12.85
CA SER A 297 -24.89 6.43 12.69
C SER A 297 -25.52 5.86 11.41
N TYR A 298 -24.72 5.29 10.49
CA TYR A 298 -25.24 4.69 9.26
C TYR A 298 -26.30 3.61 9.49
N ARG A 299 -26.22 2.91 10.63
CA ARG A 299 -27.17 1.86 11.00
C ARG A 299 -28.58 2.40 11.18
N ASP A 300 -28.70 3.62 11.71
CA ASP A 300 -29.99 4.26 11.98
C ASP A 300 -30.67 4.71 10.68
N ALA A 301 -29.90 4.86 9.59
CA ALA A 301 -30.40 5.20 8.26
C ALA A 301 -30.84 3.97 7.43
N LEU A 302 -30.61 2.74 7.91
CA LEU A 302 -31.06 1.54 7.23
C LEU A 302 -32.57 1.36 7.40
N ARG A 303 -33.34 1.61 6.34
CA ARG A 303 -34.78 1.38 6.34
C ARG A 303 -35.09 -0.04 5.90
N TYR A 304 -35.75 -0.80 6.78
CA TYR A 304 -36.27 -2.11 6.45
C TYR A 304 -37.62 -1.98 5.75
N LYS A 305 -37.71 -2.34 4.47
CA LYS A 305 -38.98 -2.44 3.75
C LYS A 305 -39.42 -3.92 3.71
N PRO A 306 -40.43 -4.33 4.50
CA PRO A 306 -40.98 -5.68 4.37
C PRO A 306 -41.81 -5.76 3.08
N VAL A 307 -41.24 -6.30 2.01
CA VAL A 307 -41.99 -6.68 0.79
C VAL A 307 -42.24 -8.19 0.84
N ARG A 308 -43.50 -8.60 0.64
CA ARG A 308 -44.04 -9.96 0.84
C ARG A 308 -43.36 -11.10 0.05
N THR A 309 -42.34 -10.83 -0.76
CA THR A 309 -41.64 -11.88 -1.54
C THR A 309 -40.13 -11.70 -1.68
N GLN A 310 -39.51 -10.62 -1.18
CA GLN A 310 -38.06 -10.44 -1.08
C GLN A 310 -37.77 -9.26 -0.14
N SER A 311 -37.08 -9.49 0.98
CA SER A 311 -36.60 -8.41 1.85
C SER A 311 -35.44 -7.68 1.16
N SER A 312 -35.60 -6.38 0.92
CA SER A 312 -34.52 -5.50 0.45
C SER A 312 -34.24 -4.43 1.50
N ILE A 313 -32.97 -4.22 1.81
CA ILE A 313 -32.50 -3.18 2.72
C ILE A 313 -32.08 -1.99 1.87
N THR A 314 -32.62 -0.81 2.15
CA THR A 314 -32.27 0.43 1.44
C THR A 314 -31.75 1.47 2.43
N THR A 315 -30.65 2.13 2.08
CA THR A 315 -30.08 3.23 2.86
C THR A 315 -30.82 4.53 2.54
N ASP A 316 -31.26 5.27 3.55
CA ASP A 316 -31.75 6.64 3.34
C ASP A 316 -30.58 7.61 3.21
N HIS A 317 -30.37 8.15 2.02
CA HIS A 317 -29.25 9.05 1.73
C HIS A 317 -29.45 10.46 2.32
N GLN A 318 -30.69 10.85 2.67
CA GLN A 318 -30.96 12.18 3.26
C GLN A 318 -30.54 12.29 4.72
N SER A 319 -30.33 11.17 5.42
CA SER A 319 -29.94 11.13 6.84
C SER A 319 -28.42 11.00 7.06
N LEU A 320 -27.61 10.89 6.00
CA LEU A 320 -26.15 10.67 6.09
C LEU A 320 -25.34 11.51 5.07
N PRO A 321 -25.15 12.81 5.31
CA PRO A 321 -24.38 13.66 4.39
C PRO A 321 -22.90 13.26 4.28
N LEU A 322 -22.31 12.66 5.32
CA LEU A 322 -20.91 12.22 5.32
C LEU A 322 -20.65 10.93 4.51
N LEU A 323 -21.64 10.02 4.38
CA LEU A 323 -21.47 8.83 3.53
C LEU A 323 -21.59 9.18 2.03
N MET A 324 -22.33 10.23 1.69
CA MET A 324 -22.52 10.68 0.30
C MET A 324 -21.19 11.06 -0.38
N CYS A 325 -20.23 11.58 0.38
CA CYS A 325 -18.88 11.90 -0.10
C CYS A 325 -18.01 10.67 -0.40
N SER A 326 -18.43 9.44 -0.05
CA SER A 326 -17.65 8.20 -0.26
C SER A 326 -18.25 7.24 -1.31
N THR A 327 -19.38 7.63 -1.91
CA THR A 327 -20.19 6.77 -2.79
C THR A 327 -20.51 7.40 -4.14
N GLN A 328 -19.87 8.52 -4.51
CA GLN A 328 -20.08 9.19 -5.81
C GLN A 328 -18.97 8.91 -6.81
#